data_AF-A0A7S4V1Z1-F1
#
_entry.id   AF-A0A7S4V1Z1-F1
#
_cell.length_a   1.000
_cell.length_b   1.000
_cell.length_c   1.000
_cell.angle_alpha   90.00
_cell.angle_beta   90.00
_cell.angle_gamma   90.00
#
_symmetry.space_group_name_H-M   'P 1'
#
loop_
_entity.id
_entity.type
_entity.pdbx_description
1 polymer ?
#
loop_
_entity_poly.entity_id
_entity_poly.type
_entity_poly.pdbx_seq_one_letter_code
_entity_poly.pdbx_strand_id
1 'polypeptide(L)'
;NNCHEKEAMVVQQQQQQHRVNACAFHFGIGRISNTVIPGLSAVETTANLRSKWFVLPYGDQTLSLYSNVFTFLGGYPDQCLMEDYELVSLLRTRSSFLSSFSSKCHGNEKRGKMYKEELVLVPSADGRTNNNNNNSSSKSYKALCSPRRWSKFGVLYVTYMNSYFVNLYAKGLHSDDLYCLYYKCKEKPYRFDGDLSPWEVIMKDEIVNL
;
A
#
# COMPACT_ATOMS: atom_id res chain seq x y z
N ASN A 1 -15.63 41.41 -23.27
CA ASN A 1 -15.63 39.95 -23.50
C ASN A 1 -14.22 39.34 -23.60
N ASN A 2 -13.23 39.76 -22.80
CA ASN A 2 -11.87 39.18 -22.92
C ASN A 2 -11.11 39.13 -21.57
N CYS A 3 -11.84 39.17 -20.45
CA CYS A 3 -11.28 39.10 -19.10
C CYS A 3 -11.55 37.73 -18.44
N HIS A 4 -12.78 37.21 -18.56
CA HIS A 4 -13.16 35.91 -18.00
C HIS A 4 -12.55 34.69 -18.71
N GLU A 5 -12.16 34.81 -19.98
CA GLU A 5 -11.54 33.70 -20.71
C GLU A 5 -10.05 33.51 -20.34
N LYS A 6 -9.39 34.57 -19.84
CA LYS A 6 -8.00 34.51 -19.39
C LYS A 6 -7.86 33.94 -17.98
N GLU A 7 -8.86 34.14 -17.11
CA GLU A 7 -8.89 33.52 -15.78
C GLU A 7 -9.09 31.99 -15.87
N ALA A 8 -9.89 31.51 -16.82
CA ALA A 8 -10.07 30.08 -17.06
C ALA A 8 -8.79 29.39 -17.57
N MET A 9 -7.93 30.10 -18.32
CA MET A 9 -6.64 29.56 -18.78
C MET A 9 -5.56 29.55 -17.69
N VAL A 10 -5.57 30.51 -16.76
CA VAL A 10 -4.58 30.56 -15.66
C VAL A 10 -4.91 29.56 -14.55
N VAL A 11 -6.20 29.26 -14.31
CA VAL A 11 -6.62 28.23 -13.35
C VAL A 11 -6.29 26.80 -13.84
N GLN A 12 -6.07 26.60 -15.15
CA GLN A 12 -5.56 25.32 -15.66
C GLN A 12 -4.03 25.14 -15.53
N GLN A 13 -3.26 26.20 -15.26
CA GLN A 13 -1.79 26.12 -15.17
C GLN A 13 -1.26 25.69 -13.80
N GLN A 14 -2.10 25.60 -12.76
CA GLN A 14 -1.69 25.22 -11.40
C GLN A 14 -2.12 23.82 -10.94
N GLN A 15 -2.55 22.94 -11.85
CA GLN A 15 -2.53 21.50 -11.54
C GLN A 15 -1.08 21.03 -11.68
N GLN A 16 -0.36 20.96 -10.55
CA GLN A 16 0.76 20.02 -10.42
C GLN A 16 0.19 18.64 -10.76
N GLN A 17 0.33 18.22 -12.01
CA GLN A 17 -0.23 16.97 -12.50
C GLN A 17 0.41 15.84 -11.69
N HIS A 18 -0.32 15.30 -10.71
CA HIS A 18 0.06 14.08 -10.00
C HIS A 18 -0.28 12.92 -10.93
N ARG A 19 0.70 12.07 -11.25
CA ARG A 19 0.42 10.82 -11.95
C ARG A 19 0.22 9.75 -10.90
N VAL A 20 -1.03 9.37 -10.68
CA VAL A 20 -1.39 8.24 -9.83
C VAL A 20 -0.96 6.98 -10.56
N ASN A 21 0.17 6.41 -10.17
CA ASN A 21 0.73 5.21 -10.80
C ASN A 21 0.33 3.92 -10.08
N ALA A 22 -0.08 4.05 -8.83
CA ALA A 22 -0.60 2.97 -8.01
C ALA A 22 -1.66 3.51 -7.06
N CYS A 23 -2.64 2.68 -6.72
CA CYS A 23 -3.63 2.96 -5.70
C CYS A 23 -3.94 1.72 -4.88
N ALA A 24 -4.39 1.95 -3.64
CA ALA A 24 -4.90 0.91 -2.76
C ALA A 24 -6.33 1.26 -2.35
N PHE A 25 -7.16 0.26 -2.09
CA PHE A 25 -8.54 0.47 -1.64
C PHE A 25 -8.61 0.50 -0.11
N HIS A 26 -9.68 1.10 0.42
CA HIS A 26 -9.94 0.98 1.85
C HIS A 26 -10.22 -0.48 2.21
N PHE A 27 -9.63 -0.92 3.33
CA PHE A 27 -9.90 -2.24 3.87
C PHE A 27 -11.31 -2.29 4.44
N GLY A 28 -12.02 -3.37 4.14
CA GLY A 28 -13.31 -3.71 4.74
C GLY A 28 -13.38 -5.20 5.07
N ILE A 29 -14.25 -5.55 5.99
CA ILE A 29 -14.50 -6.93 6.39
C ILE A 29 -15.91 -7.31 5.97
N GLY A 30 -16.02 -8.38 5.18
CA GLY A 30 -17.30 -8.94 4.79
C GLY A 30 -18.04 -9.48 6.02
N ARG A 31 -19.11 -8.79 6.44
CA ARG A 31 -19.95 -9.26 7.55
C ARG A 31 -20.97 -10.26 7.01
N ILE A 32 -20.96 -11.48 7.55
CA ILE A 32 -22.05 -12.46 7.34
C ILE A 32 -23.14 -12.09 8.36
N SER A 33 -24.40 -12.03 7.92
CA SER A 33 -25.53 -11.43 8.66
C SER A 33 -25.70 -11.91 10.11
N ASN A 34 -25.25 -13.13 10.43
CA ASN A 34 -25.52 -13.78 11.71
C ASN A 34 -24.29 -13.90 12.63
N THR A 35 -23.13 -13.32 12.29
CA THR A 35 -21.91 -13.46 13.10
C THR A 35 -21.40 -12.10 13.57
N VAL A 36 -21.64 -11.78 14.84
CA VAL A 36 -21.07 -10.60 15.50
C VAL A 36 -19.75 -10.99 16.15
N ILE A 37 -18.64 -10.69 15.48
CA ILE A 37 -17.30 -10.85 16.06
C ILE A 37 -16.93 -9.50 16.69
N PRO A 38 -16.78 -9.42 18.03
CA PRO A 38 -16.46 -8.17 18.70
C PRO A 38 -15.09 -7.66 18.22
N GLY A 39 -14.99 -6.35 17.97
CA GLY A 39 -13.74 -5.70 17.59
C GLY A 39 -13.42 -5.68 16.09
N LEU A 40 -14.21 -6.31 15.21
CA LEU A 40 -13.96 -6.23 13.75
C LEU A 40 -13.97 -4.80 13.20
N SER A 41 -14.87 -3.95 13.70
CA SER A 41 -14.91 -2.54 13.29
C SER A 41 -13.64 -1.78 13.72
N ALA A 42 -13.02 -2.18 14.83
CA ALA A 42 -11.74 -1.63 15.24
C ALA A 42 -10.63 -2.09 14.31
N VAL A 43 -10.62 -3.35 13.85
CA VAL A 43 -9.68 -3.83 12.83
C VAL A 43 -9.80 -3.02 11.54
N GLU A 44 -11.03 -2.80 11.04
CA GLU A 44 -11.27 -1.97 9.85
C GLU A 44 -10.71 -0.56 10.01
N THR A 45 -10.96 0.05 11.16
CA THR A 45 -10.53 1.42 11.46
C THR A 45 -9.01 1.50 11.60
N THR A 46 -8.40 0.59 12.37
CA THR A 46 -6.96 0.57 12.62
C THR A 46 -6.17 0.24 11.36
N ALA A 47 -6.64 -0.69 10.52
CA ALA A 47 -6.00 -1.01 9.24
C ALA A 47 -5.97 0.22 8.33
N ASN A 48 -7.11 0.91 8.16
CA ASN A 48 -7.19 2.11 7.33
C ASN A 48 -6.41 3.29 7.93
N LEU A 49 -6.43 3.47 9.25
CA LEU A 49 -5.66 4.49 9.94
C LEU A 49 -4.16 4.26 9.72
N ARG A 50 -3.68 3.03 9.91
CA ARG A 50 -2.28 2.68 9.69
C ARG A 50 -1.84 2.97 8.26
N SER A 51 -2.65 2.62 7.26
CA SER A 51 -2.31 2.89 5.86
C SER A 51 -2.25 4.37 5.54
N LYS A 52 -3.09 5.19 6.21
CA LYS A 52 -3.04 6.65 6.10
C LYS A 52 -1.81 7.26 6.78
N TRP A 53 -1.37 6.73 7.92
CA TRP A 53 -0.27 7.29 8.70
C TRP A 53 1.11 6.82 8.24
N PHE A 54 1.21 5.57 7.80
CA PHE A 54 2.47 4.96 7.42
C PHE A 54 2.64 4.81 5.91
N VAL A 55 1.61 5.05 5.08
CA VAL A 55 1.62 4.82 3.61
C VAL A 55 2.09 3.39 3.30
N LEU A 56 1.55 2.43 4.03
CA LEU A 56 1.85 1.01 3.87
C LEU A 56 0.53 0.24 3.74
N PRO A 57 -0.17 0.35 2.60
CA PRO A 57 -1.26 -0.56 2.36
C PRO A 57 -0.72 -1.98 2.21
N TYR A 58 -1.36 -2.95 2.85
CA TYR A 58 -1.01 -4.36 2.68
C TYR A 58 -1.89 -5.00 1.62
N GLY A 59 -1.64 -6.27 1.31
CA GLY A 59 -2.40 -7.03 0.32
C GLY A 59 -3.89 -7.09 0.61
N ASP A 60 -4.31 -6.94 1.88
CA ASP A 60 -5.71 -6.90 2.29
C ASP A 60 -6.48 -5.66 1.79
N GLN A 61 -5.76 -4.60 1.41
CA GLN A 61 -6.30 -3.38 0.85
C GLN A 61 -6.38 -3.39 -0.68
N THR A 62 -5.99 -4.49 -1.32
CA THR A 62 -5.95 -4.65 -2.79
C THR A 62 -5.15 -3.55 -3.47
N LEU A 63 -3.96 -3.88 -3.97
CA LEU A 63 -3.14 -2.94 -4.72
C LEU A 63 -3.53 -2.95 -6.22
N SER A 64 -3.60 -1.78 -6.83
CA SER A 64 -3.75 -1.60 -8.28
C SER A 64 -2.63 -0.70 -8.78
N LEU A 65 -1.92 -1.11 -9.82
CA LEU A 65 -0.83 -0.33 -10.42
C LEU A 65 -0.74 -0.61 -11.92
N TYR A 66 -0.11 0.30 -12.66
CA TYR A 66 0.12 0.08 -14.08
C TYR A 66 1.09 -1.08 -14.31
N SER A 67 0.81 -1.91 -15.33
CA SER A 67 1.65 -3.05 -15.69
C SER A 67 3.09 -2.66 -15.98
N ASN A 68 3.33 -1.51 -16.62
CA ASN A 68 4.69 -1.06 -16.91
C ASN A 68 5.47 -0.70 -15.64
N VAL A 69 4.80 -0.19 -14.59
CA VAL A 69 5.40 0.05 -13.28
C VAL A 69 5.70 -1.28 -12.59
N PHE A 70 4.76 -2.22 -12.61
CA PHE A 70 4.98 -3.56 -12.04
C PHE A 70 6.17 -4.28 -12.69
N THR A 71 6.23 -4.29 -14.03
CA THR A 71 7.35 -4.88 -14.77
C THR A 71 8.66 -4.13 -14.54
N PHE A 72 8.63 -2.79 -14.44
CA PHE A 72 9.81 -2.00 -14.12
C PHE A 72 10.37 -2.35 -12.73
N LEU A 73 9.50 -2.61 -11.76
CA LEU A 73 9.87 -3.05 -10.42
C LEU A 73 10.28 -4.53 -10.37
N GLY A 74 10.29 -5.25 -11.50
CA GLY A 74 10.65 -6.67 -11.54
C GLY A 74 9.60 -7.61 -10.97
N GLY A 75 8.38 -7.13 -10.71
CA GLY A 75 7.27 -7.94 -10.23
C GLY A 75 7.26 -8.14 -8.71
N TYR A 76 6.69 -9.26 -8.25
CA TYR A 76 6.75 -9.66 -6.85
C TYR A 76 8.11 -10.29 -6.55
N PRO A 77 8.73 -10.01 -5.39
CA PRO A 77 9.91 -10.73 -4.96
C PRO A 77 9.60 -12.22 -4.73
N ASP A 78 10.56 -13.08 -5.06
CA ASP A 78 10.50 -14.51 -4.75
C ASP A 78 10.78 -14.75 -3.26
N GLN A 79 9.78 -14.47 -2.43
CA GLN A 79 9.84 -14.67 -0.98
C GLN A 79 8.54 -15.23 -0.43
N CYS A 80 8.64 -15.98 0.66
CA CYS A 80 7.50 -16.75 1.16
C CYS A 80 6.54 -15.97 2.06
N LEU A 81 6.95 -14.79 2.51
CA LEU A 81 6.14 -13.83 3.26
C LEU A 81 6.64 -12.40 2.98
N MET A 82 5.75 -11.41 3.17
CA MET A 82 6.03 -9.96 3.06
C MET A 82 6.25 -9.46 1.63
N GLU A 83 5.86 -10.22 0.61
CA GLU A 83 5.96 -9.85 -0.80
C GLU A 83 5.18 -8.56 -1.15
N ASP A 84 4.03 -8.37 -0.50
CA ASP A 84 3.19 -7.18 -0.64
C ASP A 84 3.82 -5.95 0.03
N TYR A 85 4.38 -6.13 1.23
CA TYR A 85 5.11 -5.09 1.95
C TYR A 85 6.29 -4.58 1.12
N GLU A 86 7.07 -5.50 0.53
CA GLU A 86 8.25 -5.16 -0.25
C GLU A 86 7.88 -4.42 -1.54
N LEU A 87 6.86 -4.88 -2.26
CA LEU A 87 6.36 -4.18 -3.45
C LEU A 87 5.95 -2.73 -3.13
N VAL A 88 5.28 -2.52 -2.00
CA VAL A 88 4.88 -1.18 -1.54
C VAL A 88 6.08 -0.35 -1.09
N SER A 89 7.06 -0.96 -0.45
CA SER A 89 8.34 -0.31 -0.11
C SER A 89 9.04 0.21 -1.37
N LEU A 90 9.17 -0.63 -2.40
CA LEU A 90 9.79 -0.27 -3.68
C LEU A 90 9.04 0.85 -4.41
N LEU A 91 7.70 0.82 -4.41
CA LEU A 91 6.87 1.90 -4.95
C LEU A 91 7.16 3.25 -4.26
N ARG A 92 7.39 3.23 -2.94
CA ARG A 92 7.73 4.43 -2.17
C ARG A 92 9.14 4.91 -2.44
N THR A 93 10.11 4.00 -2.48
CA THR A 93 11.50 4.33 -2.80
C THR A 93 11.59 4.97 -4.18
N ARG A 94 10.88 4.41 -5.17
CA ARG A 94 10.73 4.99 -6.51
C ARG A 94 10.13 6.40 -6.47
N SER A 95 9.01 6.59 -5.76
CA SER A 95 8.35 7.90 -5.62
C SER A 95 9.27 8.94 -4.97
N SER A 96 10.02 8.55 -3.94
CA SER A 96 11.01 9.39 -3.26
C SER A 96 12.15 9.79 -4.20
N PHE A 97 12.73 8.81 -4.91
CA PHE A 97 13.82 9.04 -5.86
C PHE A 97 13.42 10.02 -6.98
N LEU A 98 12.23 9.84 -7.56
CA LEU A 98 11.71 10.75 -8.59
C LEU A 98 11.44 12.16 -8.04
N SER A 99 10.96 12.25 -6.80
CA SER A 99 10.75 13.54 -6.14
C SER A 99 12.08 14.27 -5.92
N SER A 100 13.13 13.58 -5.47
CA SER A 100 14.47 14.15 -5.27
C SER A 100 15.15 14.57 -6.57
N PHE A 101 14.99 13.80 -7.65
CA PHE A 101 15.53 14.15 -8.97
C PHE A 101 14.87 15.44 -9.50
N SER A 102 13.58 15.67 -9.20
CA SER A 102 12.83 16.85 -9.61
C SER A 102 13.40 18.14 -9.02
N SER A 103 13.76 18.10 -7.73
CA SER A 103 14.30 19.26 -7.02
C SER A 103 15.72 19.63 -7.47
N LYS A 104 16.52 18.66 -7.95
CA LYS A 104 17.94 18.87 -8.30
C LYS A 104 18.15 19.47 -9.70
N CYS A 105 17.18 19.31 -10.61
CA CYS A 105 17.30 19.70 -12.01
C CYS A 105 16.85 21.15 -12.32
N HIS A 106 16.78 22.04 -11.32
CA HIS A 106 16.34 23.44 -11.49
C HIS A 106 17.38 24.37 -12.16
N GLY A 107 18.18 23.85 -13.09
CA GLY A 107 19.13 24.60 -13.91
C GLY A 107 18.63 24.75 -15.35
N ASN A 108 18.21 25.97 -15.71
CA ASN A 108 18.02 26.63 -17.03
C ASN A 108 17.71 25.88 -18.35
N GLU A 109 17.45 24.57 -18.38
CA GLU A 109 17.10 23.85 -19.59
C GLU A 109 15.64 23.39 -19.56
N LYS A 110 14.86 23.79 -20.58
CA LYS A 110 13.44 23.44 -20.75
C LYS A 110 13.29 21.94 -21.05
N ARG A 111 13.35 21.08 -20.02
CA ARG A 111 12.91 19.68 -20.10
C ARG A 111 11.56 19.51 -19.41
N GLY A 112 10.73 18.63 -19.97
CA GLY A 112 9.30 18.51 -19.67
C GLY A 112 8.96 18.39 -18.17
N LYS A 113 7.75 18.85 -17.80
CA LYS A 113 7.23 18.77 -16.42
C LYS A 113 7.40 17.34 -15.87
N MET A 114 8.19 17.18 -14.81
CA MET A 114 8.34 15.89 -14.15
C MET A 114 7.23 15.71 -13.11
N TYR A 115 6.50 14.61 -13.24
CA TYR A 115 5.28 14.32 -12.48
C TYR A 115 5.63 13.70 -11.13
N LYS A 116 4.94 14.13 -10.07
CA LYS A 116 5.02 13.47 -8.76
C LYS A 116 4.22 12.17 -8.82
N GLU A 117 4.89 11.04 -8.56
CA GLU A 117 4.24 9.73 -8.42
C GLU A 117 3.76 9.56 -6.97
N GLU A 118 2.52 9.14 -6.78
CA GLU A 118 1.95 8.92 -5.45
C GLU A 118 1.13 7.62 -5.41
N LEU A 119 1.29 6.86 -4.33
CA LEU A 119 0.43 5.74 -3.98
C LEU A 119 -0.80 6.28 -3.25
N VAL A 120 -1.95 6.31 -3.94
CA VAL A 120 -3.17 6.92 -3.41
C VAL A 120 -4.06 5.89 -2.76
N LEU A 121 -4.54 6.17 -1.54
CA LEU A 121 -5.61 5.38 -0.92
C LEU A 121 -6.97 5.86 -1.46
N VAL A 122 -7.65 5.02 -2.24
CA VAL A 122 -8.96 5.32 -2.85
C VAL A 122 -10.00 5.44 -1.73
N PRO A 123 -10.58 6.63 -1.49
CA PRO A 123 -11.58 6.80 -0.43
C PRO A 123 -12.82 5.96 -0.72
N SER A 124 -13.27 5.19 0.27
CA SER A 124 -14.64 4.67 0.23
C SER A 124 -15.58 5.77 0.71
N ALA A 125 -16.69 5.99 0.01
CA ALA A 125 -17.82 6.70 0.59
C ALA A 125 -18.22 5.95 1.87
N ASP A 126 -17.99 6.54 3.03
CA ASP A 126 -18.51 6.00 4.28
C ASP A 126 -20.01 6.28 4.28
N GLY A 127 -20.82 5.23 4.43
CA GLY A 127 -22.28 5.33 4.61
C GLY A 127 -22.69 5.97 5.93
N ARG A 128 -21.91 6.93 6.45
CA ARG A 128 -22.16 7.69 7.66
C ARG A 128 -22.60 9.13 7.35
N THR A 129 -23.20 9.35 6.18
CA THR A 129 -24.04 10.51 5.93
C THR A 129 -25.47 10.16 6.30
N ASN A 130 -25.94 10.72 7.42
CA ASN A 130 -27.37 10.92 7.67
C ASN A 130 -27.87 11.86 6.55
N ASN A 131 -28.33 11.30 5.44
CA ASN A 131 -29.02 12.07 4.42
C ASN A 131 -30.29 11.32 4.03
N ASN A 132 -31.42 11.87 4.47
CA ASN A 132 -32.79 11.45 4.16
C ASN A 132 -33.17 11.61 2.67
N ASN A 133 -32.20 11.57 1.75
CA ASN A 133 -32.45 11.68 0.33
C ASN A 133 -32.15 10.33 -0.34
N ASN A 134 -33.21 9.52 -0.39
CA ASN A 134 -33.32 8.40 -1.30
C ASN A 134 -33.09 8.92 -2.71
N ASN A 135 -31.97 8.54 -3.35
CA ASN A 135 -31.76 8.42 -4.81
C ASN A 135 -30.28 8.49 -5.24
N SER A 136 -29.34 8.08 -4.40
CA SER A 136 -27.98 7.72 -4.85
C SER A 136 -27.39 6.72 -3.87
N SER A 137 -27.41 5.44 -4.23
CA SER A 137 -26.67 4.40 -3.51
C SER A 137 -25.17 4.68 -3.66
N SER A 138 -24.59 5.45 -2.75
CA SER A 138 -23.14 5.64 -2.65
C SER A 138 -22.47 4.27 -2.54
N LYS A 139 -21.93 3.79 -3.65
CA LYS A 139 -21.30 2.48 -3.75
C LYS A 139 -20.00 2.52 -2.93
N SER A 140 -19.90 1.65 -1.92
CA SER A 140 -18.68 1.51 -1.13
C SER A 140 -17.65 0.73 -1.97
N TYR A 141 -16.46 1.29 -2.12
CA TYR A 141 -15.35 0.70 -2.89
C TYR A 141 -14.30 0.07 -1.97
N LYS A 142 -14.74 -0.57 -0.87
CA LYS A 142 -13.84 -1.24 0.08
C LYS A 142 -13.39 -2.59 -0.48
N ALA A 143 -12.11 -2.92 -0.32
CA ALA A 143 -11.59 -4.27 -0.51
C ALA A 143 -12.09 -5.15 0.64
N LEU A 144 -13.05 -6.04 0.35
CA LEU A 144 -13.69 -6.88 1.36
C LEU A 144 -12.88 -8.14 1.62
N CYS A 145 -12.41 -8.28 2.87
CA CYS A 145 -11.75 -9.48 3.36
C CYS A 145 -12.69 -10.36 4.18
N SER A 146 -12.46 -11.67 4.16
CA SER A 146 -13.22 -12.64 4.96
C SER A 146 -12.84 -12.53 6.46
N PRO A 147 -13.82 -12.47 7.39
CA PRO A 147 -13.55 -12.38 8.83
C PRO A 147 -13.03 -13.68 9.45
N ARG A 148 -12.89 -14.76 8.67
CA ARG A 148 -12.58 -16.12 9.13
C ARG A 148 -11.36 -16.22 10.04
N ARG A 149 -10.27 -15.50 9.74
CA ARG A 149 -9.04 -15.52 10.56
C ARG A 149 -9.26 -14.90 11.94
N TRP A 150 -9.91 -13.73 11.99
CA TRP A 150 -10.27 -13.06 13.23
C TRP A 150 -11.34 -13.84 14.03
N SER A 151 -12.25 -14.53 13.34
CA SER A 151 -13.22 -15.43 13.98
C SER A 151 -12.55 -16.62 14.66
N LYS A 152 -11.49 -17.17 14.05
CA LYS A 152 -10.81 -18.38 14.53
C LYS A 152 -9.85 -18.10 15.69
N PHE A 153 -9.09 -17.02 15.61
CA PHE A 153 -8.01 -16.73 16.55
C PHE A 153 -8.27 -15.53 17.47
N GLY A 154 -9.35 -14.78 17.21
CA GLY A 154 -9.68 -13.56 17.96
C GLY A 154 -9.03 -12.31 17.38
N VAL A 155 -9.70 -11.17 17.58
CA VAL A 155 -9.32 -9.90 16.97
C VAL A 155 -7.97 -9.38 17.48
N LEU A 156 -7.77 -9.42 18.79
CA LEU A 156 -6.55 -8.90 19.43
C LEU A 156 -5.32 -9.69 19.00
N TYR A 157 -5.41 -11.02 19.02
CA TYR A 157 -4.31 -11.90 18.63
C TYR A 157 -3.88 -11.66 17.18
N VAL A 158 -4.83 -11.67 16.22
CA VAL A 158 -4.49 -11.48 14.80
C VAL A 158 -3.89 -10.09 14.54
N THR A 159 -4.44 -9.05 15.18
CA THR A 159 -3.93 -7.67 15.05
C THR A 159 -2.51 -7.56 15.61
N TYR A 160 -2.26 -8.18 16.77
CA TYR A 160 -0.93 -8.25 17.37
C TYR A 160 0.05 -8.99 16.47
N MET A 161 -0.28 -10.21 16.02
CA MET A 161 0.61 -11.01 15.18
C MET A 161 0.95 -10.30 13.88
N ASN A 162 -0.03 -9.69 13.21
CA ASN A 162 0.25 -8.92 11.99
C ASN A 162 1.24 -7.78 12.25
N SER A 163 1.07 -7.04 13.35
CA SER A 163 1.98 -5.97 13.74
C SER A 163 3.36 -6.50 14.13
N TYR A 164 3.41 -7.63 14.83
CA TYR A 164 4.63 -8.29 15.27
C TYR A 164 5.49 -8.73 14.08
N PHE A 165 4.93 -9.44 13.10
CA PHE A 165 5.67 -9.90 11.93
C PHE A 165 6.17 -8.76 11.05
N VAL A 166 5.35 -7.71 10.84
CA VAL A 166 5.79 -6.52 10.10
C VAL A 166 6.96 -5.84 10.80
N ASN A 167 6.91 -5.70 12.13
CA ASN A 167 8.01 -5.08 12.89
C ASN A 167 9.27 -5.94 12.88
N LEU A 168 9.15 -7.27 12.86
CA LEU A 168 10.30 -8.16 12.73
C LEU A 168 10.95 -8.04 11.35
N TYR A 169 10.14 -8.03 10.28
CA TYR A 169 10.63 -7.83 8.92
C TYR A 169 11.33 -6.46 8.78
N ALA A 170 10.70 -5.40 9.29
CA ALA A 170 11.27 -4.04 9.29
C ALA A 170 12.57 -3.92 10.10
N LYS A 171 12.85 -4.86 11.02
CA LYS A 171 14.13 -4.95 11.76
C LYS A 171 15.19 -5.78 11.03
N GLY A 172 14.91 -6.24 9.81
CA GLY A 172 15.83 -7.03 8.99
C GLY A 172 15.73 -8.55 9.19
N LEU A 173 14.66 -9.05 9.84
CA LEU A 173 14.45 -10.50 9.88
C LEU A 173 14.01 -11.02 8.52
N HIS A 174 14.68 -12.07 8.04
CA HIS A 174 14.46 -12.63 6.70
C HIS A 174 13.05 -13.22 6.54
N SER A 175 12.48 -13.12 5.34
CA SER A 175 11.15 -13.66 4.99
C SER A 175 11.02 -15.17 5.27
N ASP A 176 12.07 -15.94 5.02
CA ASP A 176 12.15 -17.38 5.33
C ASP A 176 12.15 -17.66 6.84
N ASP A 177 12.86 -16.85 7.63
CA ASP A 177 12.90 -17.04 9.08
C ASP A 177 11.55 -16.64 9.70
N LEU A 178 10.91 -15.60 9.16
CA LEU A 178 9.53 -15.24 9.48
C LEU A 178 8.55 -16.36 9.10
N TYR A 179 8.76 -17.03 7.96
CA TYR A 179 7.95 -18.16 7.53
C TYR A 179 8.06 -19.32 8.52
N CYS A 180 9.28 -19.68 8.90
CA CYS A 180 9.56 -20.69 9.93
C CYS A 180 8.89 -20.33 11.27
N LEU A 181 9.00 -19.08 11.69
CA LEU A 181 8.38 -18.58 12.92
C LEU A 181 6.84 -18.62 12.85
N TYR A 182 6.26 -18.25 11.70
CA TYR A 182 4.82 -18.20 11.48
C TYR A 182 4.18 -19.60 11.46
N TYR A 183 4.75 -20.51 10.67
CA TYR A 183 4.22 -21.86 10.49
C TYR A 183 4.76 -22.86 11.52
N LYS A 184 5.69 -22.44 12.38
CA LYS A 184 6.40 -23.31 13.34
C LYS A 184 7.12 -24.47 12.65
N CYS A 185 7.61 -24.25 11.43
CA CYS A 185 8.46 -25.20 10.73
C CYS A 185 9.94 -24.88 10.96
N LYS A 186 10.79 -25.90 10.85
CA LYS A 186 12.26 -25.78 10.97
C LYS A 186 12.95 -25.67 9.62
N GLU A 187 12.28 -26.10 8.56
CA GLU A 187 12.82 -26.12 7.21
C GLU A 187 12.43 -24.83 6.49
N LYS A 188 13.43 -24.19 5.89
CA LYS A 188 13.22 -23.02 5.04
C LYS A 188 12.46 -23.46 3.79
N PRO A 189 11.55 -22.61 3.29
CA PRO A 189 10.83 -22.90 2.07
C PRO A 189 11.81 -23.01 0.89
N TYR A 190 11.48 -23.89 -0.07
CA TYR A 190 12.27 -24.06 -1.27
C TYR A 190 12.21 -22.79 -2.12
N ARG A 191 13.37 -22.31 -2.59
CA ARG A 191 13.52 -21.21 -3.53
C ARG A 191 14.06 -21.76 -4.85
N PHE A 192 13.54 -21.26 -5.96
CA PHE A 192 13.87 -21.79 -7.28
C PHE A 192 15.36 -21.65 -7.61
N ASP A 193 15.98 -20.54 -7.20
CA ASP A 193 17.39 -20.24 -7.50
C ASP A 193 18.36 -20.48 -6.32
N GLY A 194 17.87 -20.88 -5.13
CA GLY A 194 18.71 -21.11 -3.93
C GLY A 194 19.41 -19.87 -3.36
N ASP A 195 19.53 -18.80 -4.15
CA ASP A 195 20.10 -17.51 -3.79
C ASP A 195 19.04 -16.57 -3.22
N LEU A 196 19.52 -15.58 -2.46
CA LEU A 196 18.73 -14.44 -2.03
C LEU A 196 18.14 -13.77 -3.27
N SER A 197 16.86 -13.39 -3.23
CA SER A 197 16.28 -12.62 -4.33
C SER A 197 17.13 -11.36 -4.55
N PRO A 198 17.23 -10.83 -5.78
CA PRO A 198 18.03 -9.63 -6.06
C PRO A 198 17.76 -8.46 -5.10
N TRP A 199 16.53 -8.40 -4.57
CA TRP A 199 16.04 -7.43 -3.58
C TRP A 199 16.62 -7.63 -2.18
N GLU A 200 16.82 -8.88 -1.76
CA GLU A 200 17.38 -9.23 -0.46
C GLU A 200 18.90 -8.98 -0.40
N VAL A 201 19.58 -8.94 -1.54
CA VAL A 201 20.99 -8.51 -1.64
C VAL A 201 21.10 -7.00 -1.39
N ILE A 202 20.20 -6.19 -1.98
CA ILE A 202 20.19 -4.73 -1.82
C ILE A 202 19.96 -4.32 -0.35
N MET A 203 19.04 -5.00 0.35
CA MET A 203 18.78 -4.77 1.78
C MET A 203 20.02 -5.04 2.66
N LYS A 204 20.83 -6.04 2.33
CA LYS A 204 22.09 -6.31 3.06
C LYS A 204 23.07 -5.16 2.88
N ASP A 205 23.20 -4.63 1.67
CA ASP A 205 24.16 -3.56 1.37
C ASP A 205 23.73 -2.20 1.94
N GLU A 206 22.42 -1.92 2.05
CA GLU A 206 21.92 -0.69 2.70
C GLU A 206 22.05 -0.74 4.23
N ILE A 207 21.92 -1.90 4.87
CA ILE A 207 22.08 -2.06 6.33
C ILE A 207 23.55 -2.01 6.76
N VAL A 208 24.48 -2.47 5.93
CA VAL A 208 25.93 -2.40 6.22
C VAL A 208 26.47 -0.96 6.13
N ASN A 209 25.71 -0.05 5.51
CA ASN A 209 26.08 1.36 5.33
C ASN A 209 25.32 2.34 6.25
N LEU A 210 24.64 1.84 7.28
CA LEU A 210 24.03 2.62 8.38
C LEU A 210 24.77 2.36 9.70
#